data_AF-A0A7J2SC20-F1
#
_entry.id   AF-A0A7J2SC20-F1
#
_cell.length_a   1.000
_cell.length_b   1.000
_cell.length_c   1.000
_cell.angle_alpha   90.00
_cell.angle_beta   90.00
_cell.angle_gamma   90.00
#
_symmetry.space_group_name_H-M   'P 1'
#
loop_
_entity.id
_entity.type
_entity.pdbx_description
1 polymer ?
#
loop_
_entity_poly.entity_id
_entity_poly.type
_entity_poly.pdbx_seq_one_letter_code
_entity_poly.pdbx_strand_id
1 'polypeptide(L)'
;MVKIREKGRVIDKEKRIIYGNPESTDIETTNIENFNGILRERIGRLVRKTKCFSKNKKRLENALELFQFYWNFINEFRRDSSLAMLEKLTDHIWTWHEFFYSRINYF
;
A
#
# COMPACT_ATOMS: atom_id res chain seq x y z
N MET A 1 16.66 5.67 7.00
CA MET A 1 17.74 5.25 6.07
C MET A 1 18.34 6.50 5.44
N VAL A 2 19.64 6.70 5.55
CA VAL A 2 20.37 7.84 4.99
C VAL A 2 21.19 7.33 3.81
N LYS A 3 21.04 7.93 2.62
CA LYS A 3 21.78 7.55 1.41
C LYS A 3 23.15 8.22 1.40
N ILE A 4 24.22 7.44 1.33
CA ILE A 4 25.59 7.94 1.18
C ILE A 4 25.85 8.13 -0.30
N ARG A 5 26.29 9.34 -0.68
CA ARG A 5 26.48 9.73 -2.07
C ARG A 5 27.90 10.18 -2.33
N GLU A 6 28.45 9.76 -3.46
CA GLU A 6 29.74 10.21 -3.97
C GLU A 6 29.59 10.55 -5.45
N LYS A 7 30.08 11.72 -5.87
CA LYS A 7 29.98 12.23 -7.26
C LYS A 7 28.56 12.14 -7.84
N GLY A 8 27.54 12.40 -7.01
CA GLY A 8 26.12 12.37 -7.40
C GLY A 8 25.49 10.97 -7.50
N ARG A 9 26.26 9.89 -7.29
CA ARG A 9 25.74 8.51 -7.27
C ARG A 9 25.54 8.03 -5.83
N VAL A 10 24.50 7.23 -5.61
CA VAL A 10 24.30 6.56 -4.32
C VAL A 10 25.24 5.36 -4.29
N ILE A 11 26.18 5.37 -3.36
CA ILE A 11 27.19 4.30 -3.22
C ILE A 11 26.87 3.36 -2.06
N ASP A 12 26.14 3.85 -1.05
CA ASP A 12 25.77 3.06 0.12
C ASP A 12 24.55 3.65 0.85
N LYS A 13 24.04 2.94 1.85
CA LYS A 13 22.90 3.32 2.69
C LYS A 13 23.15 2.96 4.17
N GLU A 14 22.96 3.94 5.04
CA GLU A 14 23.03 3.72 6.49
C GLU A 14 21.61 3.62 7.08
N LYS A 15 21.35 2.58 7.88
CA LYS A 15 20.11 2.43 8.64
C LYS A 15 20.27 3.12 9.99
N ARG A 16 19.37 4.05 10.31
CA ARG A 16 19.37 4.79 11.57
C ARG A 16 17.96 4.79 12.15
N ILE A 17 17.86 4.42 13.43
CA ILE A 17 16.64 4.55 14.21
C ILE A 17 16.53 6.01 14.65
N ILE A 18 15.42 6.66 14.28
CA ILE A 18 15.09 8.02 14.71
C ILE A 18 14.01 7.98 15.79
N TYR A 19 13.03 7.09 15.64
CA TYR A 19 11.91 6.90 16.57
C TYR A 19 11.61 5.41 16.76
N GLY A 20 11.16 5.04 17.96
CA GLY A 20 10.75 3.68 18.30
C GLY A 20 11.91 2.72 18.60
N ASN A 21 11.61 1.43 18.65
CA ASN A 21 12.58 0.35 18.84
C ASN A 21 12.41 -0.77 17.79
N PRO A 22 12.56 -0.46 16.48
CA PRO A 22 12.50 -1.48 15.44
C PRO A 22 13.79 -2.30 15.38
N GLU A 23 13.68 -3.56 14.99
CA GLU A 23 14.86 -4.36 14.63
C GLU A 23 15.53 -3.76 13.39
N SER A 24 16.86 -3.78 13.34
CA SER A 24 17.61 -3.18 12.23
C SER A 24 17.25 -3.78 10.86
N THR A 25 16.83 -5.05 10.85
CA THR A 25 16.36 -5.77 9.66
C THR A 25 15.11 -5.13 9.06
N ASP A 26 14.22 -4.62 9.91
CA ASP A 26 12.89 -4.11 9.53
C ASP A 26 12.96 -2.70 8.94
N ILE A 27 14.10 -2.02 9.11
CA ILE A 27 14.33 -0.67 8.56
C ILE A 27 14.65 -0.79 7.07
N GLU A 28 13.61 -0.91 6.23
CA GLU A 28 13.71 -0.93 4.77
C GLU A 28 12.66 -0.03 4.11
N THR A 29 13.04 0.66 3.02
CA THR A 29 12.11 1.51 2.24
C THR A 29 11.62 0.86 0.96
N THR A 30 12.25 -0.23 0.51
CA THR A 30 11.99 -0.90 -0.78
C THR A 30 10.52 -1.28 -0.94
N ASN A 31 9.90 -1.88 0.08
CA ASN A 31 8.50 -2.29 0.02
C ASN A 31 7.55 -1.08 -0.10
N ILE A 32 7.82 -0.01 0.66
CA ILE A 32 7.03 1.22 0.62
C ILE A 32 7.21 1.96 -0.71
N GLU A 33 8.44 2.02 -1.23
CA GLU A 33 8.74 2.62 -2.53
C GLU A 33 8.06 1.86 -3.69
N ASN A 34 8.09 0.53 -3.64
CA ASN A 34 7.39 -0.34 -4.59
C ASN A 34 5.87 -0.11 -4.51
N PHE A 35 5.29 -0.15 -3.31
CA PHE A 35 3.86 0.08 -3.13
C PHE A 35 3.42 1.48 -3.59
N ASN A 36 4.24 2.51 -3.35
CA ASN A 36 4.02 3.85 -3.89
C ASN A 36 4.03 3.88 -5.43
N GLY A 37 4.84 3.04 -6.07
CA GLY A 37 4.83 2.82 -7.52
C GLY A 37 3.50 2.23 -8.00
N ILE A 38 3.09 1.12 -7.37
CA ILE A 38 1.81 0.44 -7.65
C ILE A 38 0.63 1.40 -7.51
N LEU A 39 0.60 2.18 -6.42
CA LEU A 39 -0.44 3.18 -6.19
C LEU A 39 -0.52 4.21 -7.31
N ARG A 40 0.62 4.72 -7.79
CA ARG A 40 0.63 5.69 -8.89
C ARG A 40 0.21 5.07 -10.22
N GLU A 41 0.56 3.81 -10.46
CA GLU A 41 0.15 3.09 -11.66
C GLU A 41 -1.36 2.82 -11.68
N ARG A 42 -1.91 2.36 -10.55
CA ARG A 42 -3.31 1.95 -10.44
C ARG A 42 -4.27 3.10 -10.14
N ILE A 43 -3.79 4.18 -9.53
CA ILE A 43 -4.62 5.32 -9.09
C ILE A 43 -4.13 6.59 -9.78
N GLY A 44 -4.70 6.88 -10.96
CA GLY A 44 -4.36 8.08 -11.74
C GLY A 44 -4.54 9.41 -10.99
N ARG A 45 -5.36 9.43 -9.93
CA ARG A 45 -5.57 10.57 -9.03
C ARG A 45 -4.27 11.03 -8.33
N LEU A 46 -3.30 10.12 -8.17
CA LEU A 46 -2.02 10.37 -7.52
C LEU A 46 -0.91 10.82 -8.49
N VAL A 47 -1.15 10.83 -9.81
CA VAL A 47 -0.11 11.09 -10.81
C VAL A 47 -0.14 12.51 -11.35
N ARG A 48 -1.31 13.00 -11.81
CA ARG A 48 -1.42 14.30 -12.48
C ARG A 48 -2.52 15.16 -11.88
N LYS A 49 -2.13 16.29 -11.29
CA LYS A 49 -3.05 17.25 -10.65
C LYS A 49 -4.07 17.85 -11.62
N THR A 50 -3.75 17.94 -12.90
CA THR A 50 -4.57 18.64 -13.91
C THR A 50 -5.63 17.78 -14.59
N LYS A 51 -5.51 16.45 -14.56
CA LYS A 51 -6.40 15.54 -15.31
C LYS A 51 -7.29 14.67 -14.42
N CYS A 52 -6.70 14.06 -13.40
CA CYS A 52 -7.38 13.02 -12.62
C CYS A 52 -7.47 13.35 -11.12
N PHE A 53 -7.14 14.57 -10.71
CA PHE A 53 -7.13 14.95 -9.30
C PHE A 53 -8.53 14.97 -8.68
N SER A 54 -8.64 14.44 -7.46
CA SER A 54 -9.84 14.57 -6.65
C SER A 54 -9.95 15.98 -6.09
N LYS A 55 -10.91 16.77 -6.59
CA LYS A 55 -11.21 18.12 -6.05
C LYS A 55 -11.64 18.12 -4.58
N ASN A 56 -12.21 17.01 -4.11
CA ASN A 56 -12.60 16.82 -2.72
C ASN A 56 -11.74 15.71 -2.09
N LYS A 57 -11.18 15.99 -0.91
CA LYS A 57 -10.35 15.05 -0.13
C LYS A 57 -11.05 13.70 0.07
N LYS A 58 -12.33 13.71 0.44
CA LYS A 58 -13.13 12.49 0.66
C LYS A 58 -13.21 11.60 -0.57
N ARG A 59 -13.20 12.18 -1.78
CA ARG A 59 -13.19 11.41 -3.03
C ARG A 59 -11.83 10.74 -3.29
N LEU A 60 -10.74 11.30 -2.78
CA LEU A 60 -9.43 10.64 -2.82
C LEU A 60 -9.37 9.52 -1.78
N GLU A 61 -9.81 9.79 -0.55
CA GLU A 61 -9.86 8.81 0.55
C GLU A 61 -10.66 7.57 0.14
N ASN A 62 -11.91 7.73 -0.31
CA ASN A 62 -12.73 6.61 -0.77
C ASN A 62 -12.08 5.80 -1.91
N ALA A 63 -11.35 6.46 -2.82
CA ALA A 63 -10.68 5.76 -3.92
C ALA A 63 -9.47 4.97 -3.42
N LEU A 64 -8.73 5.50 -2.45
CA LEU A 64 -7.62 4.82 -1.80
C LEU A 64 -8.10 3.65 -0.95
N GLU A 65 -9.19 3.82 -0.19
CA GLU A 65 -9.80 2.77 0.63
C GLU A 65 -10.30 1.62 -0.25
N LEU A 66 -11.00 1.92 -1.34
CA LEU A 66 -11.45 0.92 -2.30
C LEU A 66 -10.28 0.14 -2.92
N PHE A 67 -9.21 0.85 -3.31
CA PHE A 67 -8.02 0.20 -3.85
C PHE A 67 -7.30 -0.66 -2.80
N GLN A 68 -7.17 -0.18 -1.58
CA GLN A 68 -6.56 -0.95 -0.48
C GLN A 68 -7.37 -2.21 -0.17
N PHE A 69 -8.70 -2.13 -0.17
CA PHE A 69 -9.54 -3.30 0.00
C PHE A 69 -9.30 -4.32 -1.12
N TYR A 70 -9.38 -3.88 -2.37
CA TYR A 70 -9.09 -4.72 -3.53
C TYR A 70 -7.70 -5.36 -3.42
N TRP A 71 -6.66 -4.57 -3.15
CA TRP A 71 -5.27 -5.04 -3.10
C TRP A 71 -5.04 -6.07 -1.98
N ASN A 72 -5.68 -5.88 -0.82
CA ASN A 72 -5.44 -6.72 0.35
C ASN A 72 -6.33 -7.97 0.38
N PHE A 73 -7.60 -7.87 -0.03
CA PHE A 73 -8.60 -8.92 0.16
C PHE A 73 -8.95 -9.68 -1.12
N ILE A 74 -8.93 -9.02 -2.28
CA ILE A 74 -9.38 -9.58 -3.56
C ILE A 74 -8.19 -9.99 -4.45
N ASN A 75 -7.14 -9.19 -4.50
CA ASN A 75 -5.98 -9.46 -5.33
C ASN A 75 -5.19 -10.66 -4.78
N GLU A 76 -4.96 -11.63 -5.65
CA GLU A 76 -4.13 -12.79 -5.36
C GLU A 76 -2.66 -12.35 -5.26
N PHE A 77 -2.06 -12.49 -4.07
CA PHE A 77 -0.68 -12.09 -3.81
C PHE A 77 0.28 -13.26 -4.00
N ARG A 78 -0.11 -14.43 -3.53
CA ARG A 78 0.52 -15.73 -3.81
C ARG A 78 -0.56 -16.67 -4.32
N ARG A 79 -0.14 -17.76 -4.97
CA ARG A 79 -1.07 -18.77 -5.48
C ARG A 79 -2.09 -19.17 -4.41
N ASP A 80 -3.35 -18.89 -4.68
CA ASP A 80 -4.51 -19.12 -3.82
C ASP A 80 -4.45 -18.39 -2.45
N SER A 81 -3.81 -17.21 -2.36
CA SER A 81 -3.74 -16.43 -1.11
C SER A 81 -3.67 -14.91 -1.32
N SER A 82 -4.51 -14.17 -0.59
CA SER A 82 -4.46 -12.70 -0.51
C SER A 82 -3.57 -12.23 0.66
N LEU A 83 -3.21 -10.94 0.68
CA LEU A 83 -2.45 -10.37 1.82
C LEU A 83 -3.24 -10.47 3.13
N ALA A 84 -4.56 -10.23 3.07
CA ALA A 84 -5.43 -10.35 4.22
C ALA A 84 -5.46 -11.77 4.81
N MET A 85 -5.31 -12.80 3.97
CA MET A 85 -5.17 -14.19 4.43
C MET A 85 -3.82 -14.43 5.13
N LEU A 86 -2.73 -13.89 4.60
CA LEU A 86 -1.40 -14.02 5.22
C LEU A 86 -1.36 -13.37 6.62
N GLU A 87 -2.07 -12.26 6.79
CA GLU A 87 -2.25 -11.55 8.07
C GLU A 87 -3.38 -12.14 8.93
N LYS A 88 -4.02 -13.24 8.50
CA LYS A 88 -5.10 -13.93 9.21
C LYS A 88 -6.33 -13.04 9.50
N LEU A 89 -6.58 -12.04 8.66
CA LEU A 89 -7.77 -11.19 8.73
C LEU A 89 -9.00 -11.86 8.09
N THR A 90 -8.77 -12.85 7.21
CA THR A 90 -9.79 -13.64 6.53
C THR A 90 -9.21 -15.00 6.15
N ASP A 91 -10.06 -15.97 5.86
CA ASP A 91 -9.72 -17.36 5.50
C ASP A 91 -9.86 -17.66 4.00
N HIS A 92 -10.34 -16.70 3.21
CA HIS A 92 -10.54 -16.85 1.77
C HIS A 92 -10.20 -15.56 1.00
N ILE A 93 -10.04 -15.70 -0.32
CA ILE A 93 -9.94 -14.55 -1.22
C ILE A 93 -11.33 -13.98 -1.41
N TRP A 94 -11.50 -12.69 -1.14
CA TRP A 94 -12.77 -12.01 -1.30
C TRP A 94 -13.10 -11.78 -2.76
N THR A 95 -14.38 -11.73 -3.05
CA THR A 95 -14.94 -11.33 -4.34
C THR A 95 -15.53 -9.92 -4.26
N TRP A 96 -15.70 -9.28 -5.42
CA TRP A 96 -16.46 -8.03 -5.49
C TRP A 96 -17.91 -8.20 -5.01
N HIS A 97 -18.51 -9.37 -5.22
CA HIS A 97 -19.85 -9.67 -4.75
C HIS A 97 -19.92 -9.60 -3.21
N GLU A 98 -19.01 -10.29 -2.52
CA GLU A 98 -18.94 -10.23 -1.05
C GLU A 98 -18.68 -8.81 -0.56
N PHE A 99 -17.76 -8.07 -1.19
CA PHE A 99 -17.50 -6.68 -0.81
C PHE A 99 -18.76 -5.80 -0.89
N PHE A 100 -19.52 -5.86 -1.99
CA PHE A 100 -20.69 -4.99 -2.18
C PHE A 100 -21.93 -5.43 -1.39
N TYR A 101 -22.08 -6.72 -1.09
CA TYR A 101 -23.28 -7.26 -0.43
C TYR A 101 -23.06 -7.69 1.02
N SER A 102 -21.82 -7.64 1.52
CA SER A 102 -21.54 -7.90 2.93
C SER A 102 -22.27 -6.91 3.82
N ARG A 103 -22.96 -7.43 4.84
CA ARG A 103 -23.59 -6.60 5.85
C ARG A 103 -22.58 -6.33 6.95
N ILE A 104 -22.26 -5.06 7.14
CA ILE A 104 -21.49 -4.62 8.29
C ILE A 104 -22.47 -4.58 9.46
N ASN A 105 -22.31 -5.52 10.41
CA ASN A 105 -22.99 -5.42 11.69
C ASN A 105 -22.27 -4.33 12.49
N TYR A 106 -22.85 -3.13 12.51
CA TYR A 106 -22.41 -2.09 13.43
C TYR A 106 -22.91 -2.46 14.83
N PHE A 107 -21.97 -2.65 15.76
CA PHE A 107 -22.25 -2.69 17.20
C PHE A 107 -22.39 -1.26 17.74
#